data_AF-N6W074-F1
#
_entry.id   AF-N6W074-F1
#
_cell.length_a   1.000
_cell.length_b   1.000
_cell.length_c   1.000
_cell.angle_alpha   90.00
_cell.angle_beta   90.00
_cell.angle_gamma   90.00
#
_symmetry.space_group_name_H-M   'P 1'
#
loop_
_entity.id
_entity.type
_entity.pdbx_description
1 polymer ?
#
loop_
_entity_poly.entity_id
_entity_poly.type
_entity_poly.pdbx_seq_one_letter_code
_entity_poly.pdbx_strand_id
1 'polypeptide(L)'
;MIILYISYFLLIFGTLGALVGYDTKDPLIRFLNLEVVNMGVCLAFLAYDMALALMTFIAVNTILTIIFVRSIILYKKLEDE
;
A
#
# COMPACT_ATOMS: atom_id res chain seq x y z
N MET A 1 -7.67 19.36 9.82
CA MET A 1 -6.22 19.54 10.10
C MET A 1 -5.53 18.26 10.58
N ILE A 2 -6.02 17.55 11.61
CA ILE A 2 -5.36 16.33 12.14
C ILE A 2 -5.15 15.23 11.07
N ILE A 3 -6.13 15.04 10.18
CA ILE A 3 -6.09 14.01 9.12
C ILE A 3 -4.92 14.25 8.15
N LEU A 4 -4.60 15.50 7.82
CA LEU A 4 -3.47 15.85 6.94
C LEU A 4 -2.12 15.53 7.59
N TYR A 5 -1.96 15.79 8.89
CA TYR A 5 -0.73 15.43 9.59
C TYR A 5 -0.54 13.92 9.64
N ILE A 6 -1.62 13.18 9.88
CA ILE A 6 -1.62 11.72 9.86
C ILE A 6 -1.31 11.20 8.45
N SER A 7 -1.91 11.77 7.40
CA SER A 7 -1.65 11.33 6.01
C SER A 7 -0.18 11.51 5.63
N TYR A 8 0.42 12.66 5.96
CA TYR A 8 1.85 12.90 5.69
C TYR A 8 2.76 11.98 6.51
N PHE A 9 2.40 11.74 7.77
CA PHE A 9 3.12 10.78 8.62
C PHE A 9 3.10 9.38 8.00
N LEU A 10 1.93 8.85 7.62
CA LEU A 10 1.83 7.53 6.99
C LEU A 10 2.57 7.47 5.64
N LEU A 11 2.52 8.54 4.83
CA LEU A 11 3.26 8.59 3.57
C LEU A 11 4.77 8.50 3.77
N ILE A 12 5.32 9.28 4.71
CA ILE A 12 6.76 9.30 4.96
C ILE A 12 7.22 7.98 5.59
N PHE A 13 6.56 7.53 6.66
CA PHE A 13 6.96 6.30 7.33
C PHE A 13 6.67 5.04 6.51
N GLY A 14 5.56 5.00 5.78
CA GLY A 14 5.23 3.91 4.89
C GLY A 14 6.22 3.79 3.72
N THR A 15 6.63 4.90 3.11
CA THR A 15 7.60 4.87 2.00
C THR A 15 8.99 4.46 2.47
N LEU A 16 9.42 4.94 3.64
CA LEU A 16 10.65 4.48 4.28
C LEU A 16 10.58 3.00 4.63
N GLY A 17 9.44 2.51 5.15
CA GLY A 17 9.20 1.10 5.41
C GLY A 17 9.21 0.25 4.13
N ALA A 18 8.70 0.75 3.02
CA ALA A 18 8.70 0.04 1.74
C ALA A 18 10.09 -0.05 1.08
N LEU A 19 10.96 0.95 1.30
CA LEU A 19 12.30 1.01 0.71
C LEU A 19 13.40 0.39 1.59
N VAL A 20 13.36 0.66 2.89
CA VAL A 20 14.43 0.34 3.85
C VAL A 20 13.94 -0.64 4.94
N GLY A 21 12.70 -1.11 4.83
CA GLY A 21 12.12 -2.06 5.78
C GLY A 21 12.93 -3.35 5.90
N TYR A 22 12.90 -3.92 7.11
CA TYR A 22 13.44 -5.24 7.39
C TYR A 22 12.79 -6.27 6.45
N ASP A 23 13.62 -7.08 5.81
CA ASP A 23 13.18 -8.17 4.93
C ASP A 23 12.37 -7.74 3.68
N THR A 24 12.79 -6.65 3.03
CA THR A 24 12.28 -6.17 1.72
C THR A 24 12.41 -7.18 0.56
N LYS A 25 13.08 -8.31 0.79
CA LYS A 25 13.20 -9.41 -0.17
C LYS A 25 11.97 -10.29 -0.19
N ASP A 26 11.26 -10.43 0.94
CA ASP A 26 10.01 -11.16 0.97
C ASP A 26 8.90 -10.28 0.35
N PRO A 27 8.31 -10.71 -0.79
CA PRO A 27 7.31 -9.92 -1.48
C PRO A 27 6.04 -9.69 -0.63
N LEU A 28 5.75 -10.54 0.36
CA LEU A 28 4.62 -10.36 1.27
C LEU A 28 4.83 -9.18 2.24
N ILE A 29 6.01 -9.11 2.85
CA ILE A 29 6.35 -8.04 3.80
C ILE A 29 6.41 -6.70 3.07
N ARG A 30 6.98 -6.69 1.86
CA ARG A 30 6.99 -5.50 1.00
C ARG A 30 5.58 -5.04 0.62
N PHE A 31 4.68 -5.97 0.31
CA PHE A 31 3.28 -5.67 0.01
C PHE A 31 2.58 -5.02 1.23
N LEU A 32 2.78 -5.56 2.43
CA LEU A 32 2.17 -5.02 3.65
C LEU A 32 2.65 -3.58 3.95
N ASN A 33 3.93 -3.29 3.70
CA ASN A 33 4.46 -1.93 3.87
C ASN A 33 3.87 -0.93 2.84
N LEU A 34 3.55 -1.40 1.63
CA LEU A 34 2.88 -0.57 0.61
C LEU A 34 1.43 -0.25 1.00
N GLU A 35 0.74 -1.14 1.69
CA GLU A 35 -0.63 -0.88 2.16
C GLU A 35 -0.68 0.27 3.19
N VAL A 36 0.36 0.44 4.02
CA VAL A 36 0.48 1.60 4.93
C VAL A 36 0.57 2.91 4.14
N VAL A 37 1.32 2.93 3.03
CA VAL A 37 1.41 4.08 2.13
C VAL A 37 0.05 4.37 1.49
N ASN A 38 -0.64 3.34 1.00
CA ASN A 38 -1.97 3.46 0.39
C ASN A 38 -2.99 4.08 1.36
N MET A 39 -2.95 3.70 2.65
CA MET A 39 -3.79 4.32 3.67
C MET A 39 -3.48 5.82 3.86
N GLY A 40 -2.21 6.21 3.78
CA GLY A 40 -1.80 7.62 3.76
C GLY A 40 -2.39 8.40 2.57
N VAL A 41 -2.38 7.81 1.38
CA VAL A 41 -2.98 8.40 0.17
C VAL A 41 -4.51 8.53 0.29
N CYS A 42 -5.19 7.51 0.80
CA CYS A 42 -6.63 7.56 1.06
C CYS A 42 -7.00 8.70 2.02
N LEU A 43 -6.24 8.85 3.11
CA LEU A 43 -6.44 9.94 4.08
C LEU A 43 -6.17 11.31 3.46
N ALA A 44 -5.20 11.43 2.54
CA ALA A 44 -4.96 12.66 1.81
C ALA A 44 -6.16 13.03 0.91
N PHE A 45 -6.71 12.09 0.14
CA PHE A 45 -7.91 12.35 -0.66
C PHE A 45 -9.13 12.72 0.18
N LEU A 46 -9.29 12.06 1.33
CA LEU A 46 -10.36 12.39 2.28
C LEU A 46 -10.19 13.81 2.85
N ALA A 47 -8.96 14.23 3.16
CA ALA A 47 -8.69 15.56 3.71
C ALA A 47 -8.91 16.71 2.72
N TYR A 48 -8.88 16.43 1.42
CA TYR A 48 -9.16 17.40 0.35
C TYR A 48 -10.58 17.27 -0.22
N ASP A 49 -11.47 16.49 0.41
CA ASP A 49 -12.83 16.22 -0.06
C ASP A 49 -12.90 15.67 -1.51
N MET A 50 -11.85 14.98 -1.95
CA MET A 50 -11.74 14.41 -3.30
C MET A 50 -12.36 13.00 -3.35
N ALA A 51 -13.67 12.90 -3.17
CA ALA A 51 -14.38 11.62 -3.08
C ALA A 51 -14.25 10.74 -4.34
N LEU A 52 -14.29 11.34 -5.54
CA LEU A 52 -14.18 10.59 -6.80
C LEU A 52 -12.78 9.95 -6.95
N ALA A 53 -11.73 10.68 -6.58
CA ALA A 53 -10.36 10.15 -6.58
C ALA A 53 -10.19 9.06 -5.52
N LEU A 54 -10.74 9.25 -4.32
CA LEU A 54 -10.71 8.25 -3.26
C LEU A 54 -11.34 6.92 -3.70
N MET A 55 -12.55 6.97 -4.25
CA MET A 55 -13.30 5.78 -4.67
C MET A 55 -12.59 5.02 -5.79
N THR A 56 -12.07 5.74 -6.79
CA THR A 56 -11.32 5.11 -7.90
C THR A 56 -10.01 4.50 -7.42
N PHE A 57 -9.29 5.19 -6.52
CA PHE A 57 -8.07 4.69 -5.92
C PHE A 57 -8.32 3.40 -5.12
N ILE A 58 -9.33 3.37 -4.25
CA ILE A 58 -9.68 2.17 -3.47
C ILE A 58 -10.08 1.02 -4.40
N ALA A 59 -10.88 1.27 -5.43
CA ALA A 59 -11.31 0.25 -6.37
C ALA A 59 -10.11 -0.39 -7.11
N VAL A 60 -9.22 0.44 -7.66
CA VAL A 60 -8.03 -0.05 -8.35
C VAL A 60 -7.08 -0.74 -7.39
N ASN A 61 -6.86 -0.19 -6.18
CA ASN A 61 -5.97 -0.81 -5.20
C ASN A 61 -6.49 -2.18 -4.75
N THR A 62 -7.81 -2.34 -4.57
CA THR A 62 -8.42 -3.63 -4.23
C THR A 62 -8.14 -4.68 -5.31
N ILE A 63 -8.30 -4.31 -6.59
CA ILE A 63 -8.00 -5.19 -7.72
C ILE A 63 -6.49 -5.55 -7.73
N LEU A 64 -5.62 -4.55 -7.53
CA LEU A 64 -4.18 -4.76 -7.46
C LEU A 64 -3.78 -5.71 -6.33
N THR A 65 -4.37 -5.58 -5.15
CA THR A 65 -4.13 -6.47 -4.01
C THR A 65 -4.46 -7.92 -4.35
N ILE A 66 -5.59 -8.18 -5.01
CA ILE A 66 -5.97 -9.53 -5.45
C ILE A 66 -4.93 -10.09 -6.43
N ILE A 67 -4.51 -9.30 -7.41
CA ILE A 67 -3.49 -9.69 -8.39
C ILE A 67 -2.15 -9.95 -7.70
N PHE A 68 -1.73 -9.09 -6.77
CA PHE A 68 -0.47 -9.21 -6.04
C PHE A 68 -0.41 -10.48 -5.19
N VAL A 69 -1.47 -10.76 -4.41
CA VAL A 69 -1.54 -11.98 -3.60
C VAL A 69 -1.47 -13.21 -4.49
N ARG A 70 -2.18 -13.22 -5.63
CA ARG A 70 -2.10 -14.32 -6.60
C ARG A 70 -0.68 -14.49 -7.14
N SER A 71 -0.01 -13.41 -7.47
CA SER A 71 1.37 -13.42 -7.95
C SER A 71 2.36 -13.95 -6.90
N ILE A 72 2.19 -13.58 -5.62
CA ILE A 72 3.03 -14.08 -4.52
C ILE A 72 2.89 -15.60 -4.36
N ILE A 73 1.66 -16.12 -4.39
CA ILE A 73 1.39 -17.55 -4.31
C ILE A 73 2.05 -18.29 -5.47
N LEU A 74 1.96 -17.75 -6.69
CA LEU A 74 2.59 -18.35 -7.87
C LEU A 74 4.12 -18.31 -7.78
N TYR A 75 4.69 -17.17 -7.34
CA TYR A 75 6.13 -17.02 -7.16
C TYR A 75 6.66 -18.08 -6.18
N LYS A 76 6.01 -18.24 -5.03
CA LYS A 76 6.44 -19.22 -4.02
C LYS A 76 6.37 -20.66 -4.55
N LYS A 77 5.33 -20.99 -5.32
CA LYS A 77 5.20 -22.29 -5.96
C LYS A 77 6.35 -22.61 -6.94
N LEU A 78 6.84 -21.60 -7.68
CA LEU A 78 7.94 -21.76 -8.63
C LEU A 78 9.32 -21.81 -7.95
N GLU A 79 9.45 -21.22 -6.77
CA GLU A 79 10.68 -21.29 -5.97
C GLU A 79 10.86 -22.65 -5.29
N ASP A 80 9.75 -23.33 -4.99
CA ASP A 80 9.72 -24.66 -4.37
C ASP A 80 9.90 -25.83 -5.39
N GLU A 81 9.93 -25.56 -6.71
CA GLU A 81 10.07 -26.54 -7.82
C GLU A 81 11.48 -26.54 -8.43
#